data_AF-A0A8H6M1S3-F1
#
_entry.id   AF-A0A8H6M1S3-F1
#
_cell.length_a   1.000
_cell.length_b   1.000
_cell.length_c   1.000
_cell.angle_alpha   90.00
_cell.angle_beta   90.00
_cell.angle_gamma   90.00
#
_symmetry.space_group_name_H-M   'P 1'
#
loop_
_entity.id
_entity.type
_entity.pdbx_description
1 polymer ?
#
loop_
_entity_poly.entity_id
_entity_poly.type
_entity_poly.pdbx_seq_one_letter_code
_entity_poly.pdbx_strand_id
1 'polypeptide(L)'
;LVALDACFRLKRKDVSSETADPGLSNGFSYFVKPKKFTEFLKKHEDEVEPKSTCSRHDAVNLADVTPGQGYAASGVATVECARHNMKRPSSVCDLQKGER
;
A
#
# COMPACT_ATOMS: atom_id res chain seq x y z
N LEU A 1 3.82 -20.67 5.38
CA LEU A 1 3.73 -19.44 6.19
C LEU A 1 3.70 -18.27 5.22
N VAL A 2 2.63 -17.49 5.25
CA VAL A 2 2.48 -16.24 4.49
C VAL A 2 2.51 -15.11 5.52
N ALA A 3 3.28 -14.07 5.24
CA ALA A 3 3.36 -12.88 6.06
C ALA A 3 2.99 -11.65 5.23
N LEU A 4 2.49 -10.65 5.92
CA LEU A 4 2.27 -9.30 5.43
C LEU A 4 3.34 -8.42 6.06
N ASP A 5 4.02 -7.64 5.23
CA ASP A 5 4.97 -6.62 5.67
C ASP A 5 4.61 -5.29 5.01
N ALA A 6 4.80 -4.19 5.74
CA ALA A 6 4.52 -2.85 5.26
C ALA A 6 5.68 -1.92 5.59
N CYS A 7 6.20 -1.24 4.57
CA CYS A 7 7.28 -0.27 4.68
C CYS A 7 6.76 1.13 4.33
N PHE A 8 6.58 1.96 5.34
CA PHE A 8 6.06 3.32 5.19
C PHE A 8 7.13 4.39 5.03
N ARG A 9 8.39 3.96 4.98
CA ARG A 9 9.51 4.82 4.61
C ARG A 9 9.60 5.01 3.10
N LEU A 10 9.07 4.06 2.32
CA LEU A 10 9.06 4.11 0.87
C LEU A 10 7.85 4.89 0.37
N LYS A 11 8.00 6.22 0.27
CA LYS A 11 6.93 7.15 -0.13
C LYS A 11 7.12 7.62 -1.56
N ARG A 12 6.01 7.77 -2.29
CA ARG A 12 5.96 8.36 -3.63
C ARG A 12 5.24 9.70 -3.56
N LYS A 13 5.92 10.78 -3.95
CA LYS A 13 5.30 12.09 -4.08
C LYS A 13 4.23 12.06 -5.16
N ASP A 14 3.24 12.92 -5.02
CA ASP A 14 2.25 13.10 -6.05
C ASP A 14 2.88 13.73 -7.31
N VAL A 15 2.45 13.26 -8.47
CA VAL A 15 2.98 13.67 -9.78
C VAL A 15 1.86 14.28 -10.61
N SER A 16 2.20 15.15 -11.55
CA SER A 16 1.20 15.88 -12.35
C SER A 16 0.33 14.95 -13.21
N SER A 17 0.92 13.90 -13.79
CA SER A 17 0.19 12.82 -14.48
C SER A 17 1.12 11.65 -14.78
N GLU A 18 0.58 10.43 -14.82
CA GLU A 18 1.33 9.22 -15.24
C GLU A 18 1.78 9.26 -16.72
N THR A 19 1.23 10.16 -17.53
CA THR A 19 1.68 10.39 -18.92
C THR A 19 2.88 11.32 -18.99
N ALA A 20 2.93 12.34 -18.10
CA ALA A 20 4.06 13.24 -18.00
C ALA A 20 5.23 12.62 -17.23
N ASP A 21 4.92 11.77 -16.25
CA ASP A 21 5.88 11.06 -15.40
C ASP A 21 5.49 9.58 -15.25
N PRO A 22 5.83 8.73 -16.25
CA PRO A 22 5.51 7.31 -16.20
C PRO A 22 6.41 6.57 -15.19
N GLY A 23 5.79 5.76 -14.33
CA GLY A 23 6.54 4.92 -13.40
C GLY A 23 7.48 3.94 -14.10
N LEU A 24 8.74 3.88 -13.63
CA LEU A 24 9.82 3.08 -14.23
C LEU A 24 9.49 1.59 -14.38
N SER A 25 8.82 1.00 -13.40
CA SER A 25 8.54 -0.45 -13.36
C SER A 25 7.12 -0.83 -13.76
N ASN A 26 6.15 0.09 -13.70
CA ASN A 26 4.74 -0.09 -14.09
C ASN A 26 4.14 -1.51 -13.92
N GLY A 27 4.37 -2.14 -12.75
CA GLY A 27 3.91 -3.51 -12.45
C GLY A 27 4.85 -4.65 -12.87
N PHE A 28 6.14 -4.39 -13.05
CA PHE A 28 7.16 -5.43 -13.24
C PHE A 28 7.48 -6.17 -11.94
N SER A 29 8.07 -7.35 -12.11
CA SER A 29 8.51 -8.20 -11.00
C SER A 29 7.33 -8.58 -10.09
N TYR A 30 7.41 -8.23 -8.81
CA TYR A 30 6.41 -8.58 -7.80
C TYR A 30 5.33 -7.49 -7.63
N PHE A 31 5.41 -6.36 -8.34
CA PHE A 31 4.48 -5.25 -8.17
C PHE A 31 3.17 -5.45 -8.93
N VAL A 32 2.07 -5.03 -8.31
CA VAL A 32 0.76 -4.97 -8.97
C VAL A 32 0.77 -3.95 -10.11
N LYS A 33 -0.07 -4.18 -11.14
CA LYS A 33 -0.27 -3.19 -12.20
C LYS A 33 -1.02 -1.97 -11.66
N PRO A 34 -0.46 -0.74 -11.78
CA PRO A 34 -1.02 0.46 -11.17
C PRO A 34 -2.49 0.70 -11.55
N LYS A 35 -2.83 0.65 -12.84
CA LYS A 35 -4.20 0.93 -13.33
C LYS A 35 -5.25 0.03 -12.67
N LYS A 36 -5.01 -1.30 -12.70
CA LYS A 36 -5.95 -2.28 -12.12
C LYS A 36 -6.04 -2.14 -10.61
N PHE A 37 -4.93 -1.83 -9.95
CA PHE A 37 -4.92 -1.65 -8.50
C PHE A 37 -5.64 -0.38 -8.08
N THR A 38 -5.48 0.73 -8.81
CA THR A 38 -6.22 1.96 -8.55
C THR A 38 -7.72 1.80 -8.77
N GLU A 39 -8.14 1.05 -9.80
CA GLU A 39 -9.56 0.70 -10.01
C GLU A 39 -10.11 -0.13 -8.84
N PHE A 40 -9.32 -1.09 -8.35
CA PHE A 40 -9.67 -1.86 -7.17
C PHE A 40 -9.82 -0.97 -5.93
N LEU A 41 -8.85 -0.10 -5.65
CA LEU A 41 -8.90 0.80 -4.50
C LEU A 41 -10.13 1.72 -4.54
N LYS A 42 -10.50 2.27 -5.70
CA LYS A 42 -11.72 3.09 -5.85
C LYS A 42 -12.99 2.31 -5.53
N LYS A 43 -13.04 1.02 -5.87
CA LYS A 43 -14.22 0.19 -5.58
C LYS A 43 -14.36 -0.12 -4.08
N HIS A 44 -13.26 -0.10 -3.35
CA HIS A 44 -13.17 -0.46 -1.93
C HIS A 44 -12.86 0.75 -1.04
N GLU A 45 -13.12 1.98 -1.52
CA GLU A 45 -12.77 3.21 -0.79
C GLU A 45 -13.58 3.40 0.50
N ASP A 46 -14.81 2.88 0.52
CA ASP A 46 -15.73 2.93 1.66
C ASP A 46 -15.49 1.81 2.68
N GLU A 47 -14.57 0.86 2.39
CA GLU A 47 -14.24 -0.20 3.33
C GLU A 47 -13.38 0.35 4.48
N VAL A 48 -13.97 0.36 5.67
CA VAL A 48 -13.31 0.79 6.90
C VAL A 48 -12.82 -0.43 7.65
N GLU A 49 -11.51 -0.45 7.93
CA GLU A 49 -10.92 -1.47 8.79
C GLU A 49 -11.56 -1.40 10.19
N PRO A 50 -12.09 -2.52 10.71
CA PRO A 50 -12.72 -2.52 12.03
C PRO A 50 -11.68 -2.22 13.11
N LYS A 51 -12.03 -1.32 14.03
CA LYS A 51 -11.16 -1.02 15.18
C LYS A 51 -10.91 -2.29 15.98
N SER A 52 -9.66 -2.49 16.35
CA SER A 52 -9.27 -3.64 17.16
C SER A 52 -9.85 -3.51 18.58
N THR A 53 -10.30 -4.62 19.16
CA THR A 53 -10.75 -4.69 20.55
C THR A 53 -9.60 -4.90 21.54
N CYS A 54 -8.37 -5.01 21.05
CA CYS A 54 -7.19 -5.24 21.86
C CYS A 54 -6.59 -3.90 22.36
N SER A 55 -6.18 -3.86 23.62
CA SER A 55 -5.82 -2.63 24.34
C SER A 55 -4.48 -1.98 23.94
N ARG A 56 -3.78 -2.48 22.91
CA ARG A 56 -2.43 -2.01 22.50
C ARG A 56 -2.18 -2.03 20.98
N HIS A 57 -3.22 -1.82 20.18
CA HIS A 57 -3.10 -1.74 18.72
C HIS A 57 -3.39 -0.31 18.24
N ASP A 58 -2.59 0.63 18.71
CA ASP A 58 -2.73 2.06 18.37
C ASP A 58 -2.66 2.30 16.86
N ALA A 59 -1.83 1.51 16.16
CA ALA A 59 -1.72 1.56 14.70
C ALA A 59 -3.04 1.27 13.97
N VAL A 60 -3.81 0.28 14.44
CA VAL A 60 -5.12 -0.08 13.85
C VAL A 60 -6.19 0.90 14.31
N ASN A 61 -6.17 1.30 15.59
CA ASN A 61 -7.21 2.11 16.20
C ASN A 61 -7.15 3.59 15.79
N LEU A 62 -6.00 4.05 15.30
CA LEU A 62 -5.77 5.42 14.81
C LEU A 62 -5.70 5.51 13.28
N ALA A 63 -5.97 4.43 12.53
CA ALA A 63 -5.81 4.39 11.06
C ALA A 63 -6.74 5.35 10.25
N ASP A 64 -7.76 5.94 10.89
CA ASP A 64 -8.80 6.77 10.25
C ASP A 64 -8.40 8.21 9.86
N VAL A 65 -7.11 8.58 9.89
CA VAL A 65 -6.69 9.96 9.62
C VAL A 65 -5.98 10.10 8.27
N THR A 66 -6.45 11.09 7.52
CA THR A 66 -6.12 11.50 6.16
C THR A 66 -4.63 11.35 5.81
N PRO A 67 -4.28 10.85 4.62
CA PRO A 67 -2.89 10.76 4.17
C PRO A 67 -2.19 12.12 4.24
N GLY A 68 -0.88 12.09 4.56
CA GLY A 68 -0.05 13.29 4.55
C GLY A 68 -0.14 13.99 3.18
N GLN A 69 -0.40 15.30 3.18
CA GLN A 69 -0.59 16.08 1.96
C GLN A 69 0.61 15.92 0.99
N GLY A 70 0.31 15.66 -0.29
CA GLY A 70 1.30 15.68 -1.37
C GLY A 70 1.99 14.34 -1.71
N TYR A 71 1.48 13.20 -1.24
CA TYR A 71 1.98 11.87 -1.61
C TYR A 71 0.92 11.06 -2.38
N ALA A 72 1.32 10.50 -3.52
CA ALA A 72 0.51 9.53 -4.26
C ALA A 72 0.57 8.12 -3.64
N ALA A 73 1.65 7.81 -2.92
CA ALA A 73 1.76 6.61 -2.10
C ALA A 73 2.52 6.94 -0.80
N SER A 74 1.99 6.48 0.31
CA SER A 74 2.50 6.73 1.66
C SER A 74 3.39 5.61 2.21
N GLY A 75 3.50 4.51 1.47
CA GLY A 75 4.26 3.31 1.81
C GLY A 75 4.10 2.24 0.74
N VAL A 76 4.69 1.08 0.99
CA VAL A 76 4.53 -0.12 0.16
C VAL A 76 4.28 -1.31 1.07
N ALA A 77 3.31 -2.15 0.72
CA ALA A 77 3.04 -3.42 1.39
C ALA A 77 3.39 -4.60 0.50
N THR A 78 3.77 -5.72 1.12
CA THR A 78 4.02 -6.98 0.44
C THR A 78 3.43 -8.17 1.18
N VAL A 79 2.92 -9.12 0.39
CA VAL A 79 2.63 -10.48 0.82
C VAL A 79 3.81 -11.36 0.41
N GLU A 80 4.46 -12.00 1.38
CA GLU A 80 5.61 -12.86 1.09
C GLU A 80 5.65 -14.13 1.93
N CYS A 81 6.44 -15.10 1.46
CA CYS A 81 6.73 -16.30 2.24
C CYS A 81 7.74 -15.96 3.35
N ALA A 82 7.30 -15.82 4.60
CA ALA A 82 8.19 -15.47 5.71
C ALA A 82 9.28 -16.52 6.03
N ARG A 83 9.22 -17.72 5.44
CA ARG A 83 10.31 -18.69 5.56
C ARG A 83 11.47 -18.44 4.59
N HIS A 84 11.17 -17.93 3.40
CA HIS A 84 12.13 -17.86 2.30
C HIS A 84 12.25 -16.45 1.70
N ASN A 85 11.55 -15.46 2.26
CA ASN A 85 11.42 -14.09 1.75
C ASN A 85 11.05 -14.03 0.25
N MET A 86 10.27 -15.02 -0.18
CA MET A 86 9.87 -15.20 -1.57
C MET A 86 8.59 -14.41 -1.84
N LYS A 87 8.66 -13.50 -2.81
CA LYS A 87 7.55 -12.67 -3.28
C LYS A 87 6.94 -13.30 -4.53
N ARG A 88 5.61 -13.35 -4.58
CA ARG A 88 4.89 -13.87 -5.76
C ARG A 88 4.67 -12.73 -6.76
N PRO A 89 4.37 -13.02 -8.03
CA PRO A 89 3.92 -11.99 -8.96
C PRO A 89 2.72 -11.24 -8.37
N SER A 90 2.70 -9.91 -8.52
CA SER A 90 1.65 -9.03 -8.00
C SER A 90 1.43 -9.09 -6.48
N SER A 91 2.46 -9.44 -5.70
CA SER A 91 2.38 -9.51 -4.24
C SER A 91 2.84 -8.23 -3.52
N VAL A 92 3.25 -7.21 -4.25
CA VAL A 92 3.69 -5.91 -3.72
C VAL A 92 2.78 -4.80 -4.25
N CYS A 93 2.30 -3.91 -3.38
CA CYS A 93 1.43 -2.80 -3.74
C CYS A 93 1.71 -1.52 -2.94
N ASP A 94 1.31 -0.39 -3.53
CA ASP A 94 1.42 0.92 -2.89
C ASP A 94 0.33 1.11 -1.82
N LEU A 95 0.68 1.79 -0.73
CA LEU A 95 -0.23 2.10 0.37
C LEU A 95 -0.73 3.54 0.26
N GLN A 96 -2.05 3.73 0.27
CA GLN A 96 -2.66 5.06 0.21
C GLN A 96 -2.80 5.72 1.57
N LYS A 97 -2.66 4.93 2.65
CA LYS A 97 -2.67 5.38 4.03
C LYS A 97 -1.32 5.00 4.68
N GLY A 98 -0.72 5.95 5.40
CA GLY A 98 0.61 5.80 5.97
C GLY A 98 0.63 5.00 7.27
N GLU A 99 1.83 4.75 7.80
CA GLU A 99 2.02 4.16 9.13
C GLU A 99 1.48 5.13 10.16
N ARG A 100 0.80 4.60 11.17
CA ARG A 100 0.55 5.32 12.41
C ARG A 100 0.94 4.43 13.58
#